data_AF-A0A7D7LC84-F1
#
_entry.id   AF-A0A7D7LC84-F1
#
_cell.length_a   1.000
_cell.length_b   1.000
_cell.length_c   1.000
_cell.angle_alpha   90.00
_cell.angle_beta   90.00
_cell.angle_gamma   90.00
#
_symmetry.space_group_name_H-M   'P 1'
#
loop_
_entity.id
_entity.type
_entity.pdbx_description
1 polymer ?
#
loop_
_entity_poly.entity_id
_entity_poly.type
_entity_poly.pdbx_seq_one_letter_code
_entity_poly.pdbx_strand_id
1 'polypeptide(L)'
;MTKNQISLVELIQIFAQHRNNIIVNIKHLQENYQRTGIKRVRGVRNENGELLQPWLQTEYMDNAEYVGMGKFQFNRNTATINMLVKRKVKLAKSEDKTPTLEVAGLLVNDLNNFNNYTIVSDGKINVKSLQVKISSKKVFDLLKEKGILDAEKFDFRAEYTIQLDSLPLVAANSIYSSIDGVFNELAEIKVLTSIIGAHLRKESDVFIETQLDEFQKHYLSKNIYINFPTTNEYIDINEALANGTIESKFSYKIDIGSQDILNLGKLPSANKFLNRMYRLYDKETGEIIIKPSFEMAFNENLAVRHRLLSSRTKTSKVDELMKPIFDDFLGLEQNGIVGGILKKVGADSLAQLLQDKQTGKQISKEEMVTALTTANHKLEEYAENIYQDKISPLVFYIGSTGLLPKQMEAKAMTSDEAAAKYPNLKFSKDEQEGTFFVVGDSIISIYAKTEYYSKLISVGVDK
;
A
#
# COMPACT_ATOMS: atom_id res chain seq x y z
N MET A 1 -9.23 14.72 -39.39
CA MET A 1 -10.06 14.32 -38.23
C MET A 1 -9.14 13.60 -37.26
N THR A 2 -8.76 14.25 -36.16
CA THR A 2 -8.00 13.62 -35.08
C THR A 2 -8.85 12.49 -34.51
N LYS A 3 -8.44 11.24 -34.75
CA LYS A 3 -9.03 10.07 -34.09
C LYS A 3 -9.06 10.36 -32.59
N ASN A 4 -10.21 10.14 -31.95
CA ASN A 4 -10.45 10.37 -30.54
C ASN A 4 -9.67 9.34 -29.71
N GLN A 5 -8.34 9.48 -29.70
CA GLN A 5 -7.41 8.55 -29.05
C GLN A 5 -7.52 8.73 -27.55
N ILE A 6 -7.91 7.67 -26.87
CA ILE A 6 -8.08 7.65 -25.41
C ILE A 6 -6.73 7.82 -24.71
N SER A 7 -6.76 8.26 -23.45
CA SER A 7 -5.58 8.26 -22.60
C SER A 7 -5.19 6.84 -22.12
N LEU A 8 -3.95 6.67 -21.64
CA LEU A 8 -3.52 5.44 -21.00
C LEU A 8 -4.36 5.12 -19.74
N VAL A 9 -4.74 6.14 -18.97
CA VAL A 9 -5.63 5.97 -17.81
C VAL A 9 -6.98 5.37 -18.24
N GLU A 10 -7.59 5.89 -19.32
CA GLU A 10 -8.82 5.33 -19.88
C GLU A 10 -8.63 3.89 -20.38
N LEU A 11 -7.51 3.58 -21.04
CA LEU A 11 -7.21 2.21 -21.47
C LEU A 11 -7.09 1.26 -20.26
N ILE A 12 -6.44 1.71 -19.17
CA ILE A 12 -6.29 0.94 -17.94
C ILE A 12 -7.64 0.69 -17.27
N GLN A 13 -8.57 1.65 -17.31
CA GLN A 13 -9.95 1.44 -16.84
C GLN A 13 -10.68 0.38 -17.67
N ILE A 14 -10.52 0.41 -18.99
CA ILE A 14 -11.06 -0.64 -19.89
C ILE A 14 -10.47 -2.01 -19.54
N PHE A 15 -9.16 -2.10 -19.32
CA PHE A 15 -8.51 -3.34 -18.89
C PHE A 15 -9.03 -3.82 -17.53
N ALA A 16 -9.19 -2.93 -16.55
CA ALA A 16 -9.70 -3.29 -15.23
C ALA A 16 -11.13 -3.85 -15.29
N GLN A 17 -12.00 -3.22 -16.09
CA GLN A 17 -13.39 -3.63 -16.30
C GLN A 17 -13.50 -4.97 -17.03
N HIS A 18 -12.62 -5.21 -18.01
CA HIS A 18 -12.70 -6.37 -18.90
C HIS A 18 -11.61 -7.42 -18.67
N ARG A 19 -10.89 -7.37 -17.55
CA ARG A 19 -9.71 -8.22 -17.26
C ARG A 19 -9.94 -9.73 -17.46
N ASN A 20 -11.14 -10.23 -17.18
CA ASN A 20 -11.46 -11.66 -17.31
C ASN A 20 -11.54 -12.12 -18.78
N ASN A 21 -11.52 -11.19 -19.74
CA ASN A 21 -11.56 -11.47 -21.18
C ASN A 21 -10.22 -11.19 -21.88
N ILE A 22 -9.18 -10.87 -21.11
CA ILE A 22 -7.87 -10.49 -21.64
C ILE A 22 -6.80 -11.29 -20.88
N ILE A 23 -5.93 -11.95 -21.63
CA ILE A 23 -4.73 -12.61 -21.07
C ILE A 23 -3.49 -11.95 -21.66
N VAL A 24 -2.44 -11.83 -20.86
CA VAL A 24 -1.19 -11.15 -21.22
C VAL A 24 -0.06 -12.16 -21.37
N ASN A 25 0.78 -11.99 -22.39
CA ASN A 25 2.01 -12.78 -22.55
C ASN A 25 3.02 -12.35 -21.47
N ILE A 26 3.32 -13.26 -20.54
CA ILE A 26 4.16 -12.95 -19.37
C ILE A 26 5.63 -12.79 -19.75
N LYS A 27 6.12 -13.51 -20.77
CA LYS A 27 7.51 -13.41 -21.23
C LYS A 27 7.75 -12.07 -21.88
N HIS A 28 6.88 -11.68 -22.81
CA HIS A 28 6.95 -10.37 -23.44
C HIS A 28 6.86 -9.23 -22.41
N LEU A 29 5.97 -9.34 -21.41
CA LEU A 29 5.90 -8.35 -20.33
C LEU A 29 7.24 -8.24 -19.57
N GLN A 30 7.86 -9.37 -19.23
CA GLN A 30 9.13 -9.40 -18.50
C GLN A 30 10.29 -8.83 -19.33
N GLU A 31 10.34 -9.13 -20.63
CA GLU A 31 11.36 -8.63 -21.57
C GLU A 31 11.26 -7.11 -21.78
N ASN A 32 10.04 -6.56 -21.76
CA ASN A 32 9.78 -5.13 -21.93
C ASN A 32 9.73 -4.34 -20.61
N TYR A 33 9.95 -4.99 -19.47
CA TYR A 33 9.85 -4.37 -18.15
C TYR A 33 11.21 -3.99 -17.58
N GLN A 34 11.41 -2.70 -17.31
CA GLN A 34 12.55 -2.24 -16.51
C GLN A 34 12.19 -2.20 -15.03
N ARG A 35 13.06 -2.75 -14.18
CA ARG A 35 12.88 -2.70 -12.73
C ARG A 35 13.03 -1.27 -12.23
N THR A 36 12.11 -0.84 -11.36
CA THR A 36 12.03 0.54 -10.84
C THR A 36 12.57 0.70 -9.42
N GLY A 37 13.08 -0.37 -8.81
CA GLY A 37 13.70 -0.38 -7.48
C GLY A 37 14.89 -1.32 -7.40
N ILE A 38 15.61 -1.31 -6.28
CA ILE A 38 16.76 -2.21 -6.06
C ILE A 38 16.26 -3.67 -6.06
N LYS A 39 16.97 -4.53 -6.80
CA LYS A 39 16.68 -5.96 -6.83
C LYS A 39 16.89 -6.59 -5.45
N ARG A 40 15.88 -7.34 -5.03
CA ARG A 40 15.86 -8.11 -3.78
C ARG A 40 16.00 -9.58 -4.10
N VAL A 41 16.82 -10.29 -3.33
CA VAL A 41 17.01 -11.74 -3.42
C VAL A 41 16.41 -12.42 -2.20
N ARG A 42 15.99 -13.68 -2.34
CA ARG A 42 15.42 -14.45 -1.23
C ARG A 42 16.52 -14.89 -0.28
N GLY A 43 16.27 -14.72 1.02
CA GLY A 43 17.21 -15.06 2.09
C GLY A 43 17.60 -13.87 2.97
N VAL A 44 18.48 -14.16 3.93
CA VAL A 44 19.07 -13.20 4.85
C VAL A 44 20.59 -13.34 4.76
N ARG A 45 21.34 -12.24 4.89
CA ARG A 45 22.81 -12.34 4.96
C ARG A 45 23.25 -12.64 6.39
N ASN A 46 24.20 -13.57 6.55
CA ASN A 46 24.85 -13.81 7.84
C ASN A 46 25.86 -12.70 8.18
N GLU A 47 26.51 -12.79 9.33
CA GLU A 47 27.53 -11.83 9.79
C GLU A 47 28.72 -11.70 8.82
N ASN A 48 28.99 -12.75 8.03
CA ASN A 48 30.04 -12.77 7.01
C ASN A 48 29.58 -12.21 5.64
N GLY A 49 28.31 -11.80 5.52
CA GLY A 49 27.73 -11.29 4.28
C GLY A 49 27.22 -12.36 3.30
N GLU A 50 27.31 -13.64 3.64
CA GLU A 50 26.86 -14.75 2.80
C GLU A 50 25.33 -14.87 2.81
N LEU A 51 24.72 -15.16 1.66
CA LEU A 51 23.27 -15.27 1.54
C LEU A 51 22.77 -16.64 2.02
N LEU A 52 22.10 -16.66 3.17
CA LEU A 52 21.37 -17.83 3.66
C LEU A 52 20.00 -17.89 2.98
N GLN A 53 19.82 -18.86 2.09
CA GLN A 53 18.57 -19.05 1.39
C GLN A 53 17.50 -19.69 2.30
N PRO A 54 16.21 -19.39 2.09
CA PRO A 54 15.13 -20.08 2.79
C PRO A 54 15.14 -21.59 2.48
N TRP A 55 14.74 -22.40 3.46
CA TRP A 55 14.67 -23.87 3.29
C TRP A 55 13.51 -24.32 2.38
N LEU A 56 12.58 -23.41 2.08
CA LEU A 56 11.50 -23.57 1.11
C LEU A 56 11.64 -22.61 -0.07
N GLN A 57 11.08 -23.00 -1.20
CA GLN A 57 10.91 -22.19 -2.39
C GLN A 57 9.53 -22.38 -3.01
N THR A 58 9.23 -21.57 -4.02
CA THR A 58 7.98 -21.64 -4.79
C THR A 58 8.23 -22.17 -6.17
N GLU A 59 7.40 -23.10 -6.61
CA GLU A 59 7.36 -23.57 -7.99
C GLU A 59 6.02 -23.21 -8.62
N TYR A 60 6.04 -22.68 -9.84
CA TYR A 60 4.80 -22.45 -10.60
C TYR A 60 4.11 -23.78 -10.89
N MET A 61 2.79 -23.81 -10.72
CA MET A 61 1.99 -25.00 -11.04
C MET A 61 1.72 -25.13 -12.54
N ASP A 62 1.90 -24.04 -13.27
CA ASP A 62 1.72 -23.98 -14.72
C ASP A 62 3.02 -23.56 -15.42
N ASN A 63 3.19 -24.03 -16.65
CA ASN A 63 4.18 -23.52 -17.61
C ASN A 63 3.52 -22.52 -18.58
N ALA A 64 2.47 -21.82 -18.14
CA ALA A 64 1.67 -20.99 -19.02
C ALA A 64 2.44 -19.75 -19.47
N GLU A 65 2.48 -19.54 -20.78
CA GLU A 65 3.02 -18.32 -21.39
C GLU A 65 2.07 -17.12 -21.22
N TYR A 66 0.77 -17.39 -21.11
CA TYR A 66 -0.25 -16.37 -20.90
C TYR A 66 -0.85 -16.49 -19.51
N VAL A 67 -1.05 -15.34 -18.88
CA VAL A 67 -1.70 -15.22 -17.57
C VAL A 67 -2.88 -14.26 -17.67
N GLY A 68 -3.84 -14.38 -16.76
CA GLY A 68 -4.95 -13.43 -16.68
C GLY A 68 -4.44 -11.99 -16.52
N MET A 69 -5.13 -11.04 -17.16
CA MET A 69 -4.82 -9.61 -17.01
C MET A 69 -4.80 -9.23 -15.52
N GLY A 70 -3.72 -8.59 -15.10
CA GLY A 70 -3.50 -8.21 -13.71
C GLY A 70 -4.47 -7.14 -13.22
N LYS A 71 -4.44 -6.89 -11.91
CA LYS A 71 -5.12 -5.72 -11.33
C LYS A 71 -4.21 -4.51 -11.42
N PHE A 72 -4.73 -3.39 -11.92
CA PHE A 72 -3.99 -2.14 -11.95
C PHE A 72 -4.21 -1.37 -10.65
N GLN A 73 -3.14 -0.77 -10.13
CA GLN A 73 -3.18 0.08 -8.95
C GLN A 73 -2.37 1.35 -9.18
N PHE A 74 -3.05 2.49 -9.01
CA PHE A 74 -2.40 3.80 -8.97
C PHE A 74 -1.74 3.99 -7.61
N ASN A 75 -0.51 4.48 -7.62
CA ASN A 75 0.19 4.81 -6.40
C ASN A 75 -0.42 6.07 -5.75
N ARG A 76 -0.43 6.09 -4.41
CA ARG A 76 -1.09 7.13 -3.62
C ARG A 76 -0.33 8.45 -3.55
N ASN A 77 0.97 8.46 -3.86
CA ASN A 77 1.80 9.67 -3.77
C ASN A 77 2.89 9.80 -4.86
N THR A 78 2.82 9.00 -5.91
CA THR A 78 3.67 9.15 -7.11
C THR A 78 2.84 8.90 -8.36
N ALA A 79 3.26 9.45 -9.49
CA ALA A 79 2.66 9.15 -10.79
C ALA A 79 3.07 7.75 -11.31
N THR A 80 2.74 6.73 -10.55
CA THR A 80 3.12 5.34 -10.81
C THR A 80 1.87 4.49 -10.94
N ILE A 81 1.82 3.64 -11.97
CA ILE A 81 0.77 2.63 -12.12
C ILE A 81 1.43 1.26 -12.13
N ASN A 82 0.97 0.39 -11.26
CA ASN A 82 1.43 -0.98 -11.18
C ASN A 82 0.37 -1.95 -11.69
N MET A 83 0.79 -3.05 -12.30
CA MET A 83 -0.03 -4.19 -12.66
C MET A 83 0.36 -5.40 -11.81
N LEU A 84 -0.56 -5.82 -10.94
CA LEU A 84 -0.41 -6.99 -10.09
C LEU A 84 -0.88 -8.25 -10.82
N VAL A 85 0.07 -9.08 -11.22
CA VAL A 85 -0.17 -10.38 -11.85
C VAL A 85 -0.21 -11.47 -10.77
N LYS A 86 -1.26 -12.29 -10.80
CA LYS A 86 -1.47 -13.40 -9.87
C LYS A 86 -1.23 -14.73 -10.60
N ARG A 87 -0.39 -15.60 -10.03
CA ARG A 87 -0.13 -16.96 -10.53
C ARG A 87 -0.21 -17.99 -9.42
N LYS A 88 -0.52 -19.24 -9.78
CA LYS A 88 -0.56 -20.35 -8.82
C LYS A 88 0.81 -20.98 -8.64
N VAL A 89 1.17 -21.23 -7.39
CA VAL A 89 2.44 -21.84 -6.99
C VAL A 89 2.20 -22.88 -5.90
N LYS A 90 3.12 -23.84 -5.82
CA LYS A 90 3.24 -24.77 -4.70
C LYS A 90 4.54 -24.49 -3.94
N LEU A 91 4.57 -24.85 -2.67
CA LEU A 91 5.81 -24.86 -1.88
C LEU A 91 6.59 -26.15 -2.11
N ALA A 92 7.91 -26.05 -2.16
CA ALA A 92 8.81 -27.19 -2.25
C ALA A 92 10.07 -26.90 -1.42
N LYS A 93 10.71 -27.94 -0.88
CA LYS A 93 12.01 -27.82 -0.22
C LYS A 93 13.07 -27.34 -1.22
N SER A 94 13.94 -26.45 -0.77
CA SER A 94 15.00 -25.90 -1.62
C SER A 94 16.08 -26.93 -1.96
N GLU A 95 16.34 -27.89 -1.07
CA GLU A 95 17.40 -28.90 -1.21
C GLU A 95 17.12 -29.94 -2.32
N ASP A 96 15.92 -30.52 -2.31
CA ASP A 96 15.57 -31.68 -3.14
C ASP A 96 14.34 -31.44 -4.04
N LYS A 97 13.75 -30.24 -3.99
CA LYS A 97 12.50 -29.87 -4.68
C LYS A 97 11.29 -30.73 -4.28
N THR A 98 11.36 -31.43 -3.14
CA THR A 98 10.22 -32.21 -2.64
C THR A 98 9.05 -31.26 -2.30
N PRO A 99 7.85 -31.46 -2.87
CA PRO A 99 6.70 -30.61 -2.57
C PRO A 99 6.28 -30.66 -1.10
N THR A 100 5.95 -29.50 -0.54
CA THR A 100 5.21 -29.40 0.72
C THR A 100 3.72 -29.36 0.38
N LEU A 101 2.97 -30.35 0.84
CA LEU A 101 1.55 -30.48 0.52
C LEU A 101 0.66 -29.79 1.56
N GLU A 102 1.05 -29.85 2.83
CA GLU A 102 0.28 -29.38 3.97
C GLU A 102 1.17 -28.67 4.98
N VAL A 103 0.66 -27.60 5.59
CA VAL A 103 1.23 -26.94 6.77
C VAL A 103 0.10 -26.71 7.77
N ALA A 104 0.22 -27.30 8.97
CA ALA A 104 -0.72 -27.10 10.08
C ALA A 104 -2.21 -27.28 9.71
N GLY A 105 -2.55 -28.31 8.94
CA GLY A 105 -3.92 -28.59 8.48
C GLY A 105 -4.34 -27.83 7.21
N LEU A 106 -3.50 -26.97 6.66
CA LEU A 106 -3.77 -26.19 5.45
C LEU A 106 -3.03 -26.79 4.25
N LEU A 107 -3.75 -27.05 3.15
CA LEU A 107 -3.13 -27.41 1.88
C LEU A 107 -2.36 -26.20 1.29
N VAL A 108 -1.06 -26.38 1.05
CA VAL A 108 -0.15 -25.32 0.54
C VAL A 108 0.37 -25.62 -0.87
N ASN A 109 -0.32 -26.50 -1.58
CA ASN A 109 -0.02 -26.90 -2.94
C ASN A 109 -0.73 -26.05 -4.01
N ASP A 110 -1.55 -25.06 -3.63
CA ASP A 110 -2.26 -24.14 -4.53
C ASP A 110 -2.27 -22.68 -4.02
N LEU A 111 -1.10 -22.19 -3.64
CA LEU A 111 -0.90 -20.83 -3.15
C LEU A 111 -0.85 -19.81 -4.28
N ASN A 112 -1.06 -18.54 -3.93
CA ASN A 112 -0.96 -17.43 -4.86
C ASN A 112 0.41 -16.77 -4.74
N ASN A 113 1.13 -16.68 -5.86
CA ASN A 113 2.25 -15.77 -6.00
C ASN A 113 1.79 -14.50 -6.72
N PHE A 114 2.23 -13.34 -6.23
CA PHE A 114 1.87 -12.04 -6.77
C PHE A 114 3.13 -11.35 -7.27
N ASN A 115 3.16 -11.02 -8.56
CA ASN A 115 4.25 -10.28 -9.17
C ASN A 115 3.73 -8.90 -9.59
N ASN A 116 4.41 -7.85 -9.13
CA ASN A 116 4.03 -6.48 -9.43
C ASN A 116 4.91 -5.91 -10.54
N TYR A 117 4.28 -5.44 -11.61
CA TYR A 117 4.95 -4.84 -12.76
C TYR A 117 4.59 -3.36 -12.87
N THR A 118 5.57 -2.48 -12.70
CA THR A 118 5.38 -1.04 -12.90
C THR A 118 5.15 -0.75 -14.39
N ILE A 119 3.96 -0.33 -14.78
CA ILE A 119 3.59 0.02 -16.16
C ILE A 119 3.97 1.47 -16.46
N VAL A 120 3.70 2.37 -15.51
CA VAL A 120 4.13 3.77 -15.51
C VAL A 120 4.93 4.01 -14.24
N SER A 121 6.11 4.62 -14.35
CA SER A 121 6.96 4.99 -13.22
C SER A 121 7.18 6.50 -13.23
N ASP A 122 6.79 7.19 -12.17
CA ASP A 122 7.01 8.64 -11.99
C ASP A 122 6.64 9.48 -13.24
N GLY A 123 5.47 9.22 -13.81
CA GLY A 123 4.96 9.95 -14.98
C GLY A 123 5.62 9.55 -16.30
N LYS A 124 6.32 8.40 -16.37
CA LYS A 124 6.96 7.88 -17.59
C LYS A 124 6.56 6.44 -17.85
N ILE A 125 6.30 6.12 -19.12
CA ILE A 125 6.02 4.75 -19.56
C ILE A 125 7.22 3.86 -19.28
N ASN A 126 7.00 2.78 -18.52
CA ASN A 126 8.02 1.80 -18.18
C ASN A 126 7.88 0.51 -19.00
N VAL A 127 6.64 0.10 -19.29
CA VAL A 127 6.32 -0.99 -20.22
C VAL A 127 5.71 -0.37 -21.48
N LYS A 128 6.43 -0.43 -22.60
CA LYS A 128 6.01 0.24 -23.84
C LYS A 128 4.85 -0.43 -24.54
N SER A 129 4.74 -1.74 -24.45
CA SER A 129 3.69 -2.49 -25.12
C SER A 129 3.31 -3.76 -24.36
N LEU A 130 2.08 -4.22 -24.60
CA LEU A 130 1.56 -5.48 -24.07
C LEU A 130 1.14 -6.37 -25.23
N GLN A 131 1.60 -7.60 -25.23
CA GLN A 131 1.06 -8.67 -26.06
C GLN A 131 -0.09 -9.35 -25.31
N VAL A 132 -1.27 -9.38 -25.94
CA VAL A 132 -2.49 -9.90 -25.32
C VAL A 132 -3.27 -10.80 -26.27
N LYS A 133 -4.05 -11.71 -25.68
CA LYS A 133 -5.15 -12.39 -26.38
C LYS A 133 -6.47 -11.95 -25.77
N ILE A 134 -7.48 -11.79 -26.63
CA ILE A 134 -8.80 -11.29 -26.26
C ILE A 134 -9.82 -12.38 -26.56
N SER A 135 -10.55 -12.83 -25.55
CA SER A 135 -11.56 -13.90 -25.71
C SER A 135 -12.96 -13.36 -26.06
N SER A 136 -13.18 -12.06 -25.93
CA SER A 136 -14.50 -11.43 -26.13
C SER A 136 -14.52 -10.51 -27.34
N LYS A 137 -15.40 -10.81 -28.31
CA LYS A 137 -15.65 -9.94 -29.47
C LYS A 137 -16.06 -8.53 -29.06
N LYS A 138 -16.86 -8.37 -27.99
CA LYS A 138 -17.28 -7.05 -27.48
C LYS A 138 -16.09 -6.21 -27.02
N VAL A 139 -15.12 -6.84 -26.35
CA VAL A 139 -13.91 -6.15 -25.87
C VAL A 139 -12.99 -5.80 -27.05
N PHE A 140 -12.86 -6.71 -28.02
CA PHE A 140 -12.14 -6.45 -29.26
C PHE A 140 -12.72 -5.26 -30.02
N ASP A 141 -14.04 -5.26 -30.26
CA ASP A 141 -14.74 -4.18 -30.98
C ASP A 141 -14.56 -2.84 -30.25
N LEU A 142 -14.67 -2.82 -28.92
CA LEU A 142 -14.42 -1.63 -28.09
C LEU A 142 -12.99 -1.10 -28.24
N LEU A 143 -11.98 -1.95 -28.08
CA LEU A 143 -10.58 -1.54 -28.20
C LEU A 143 -10.26 -1.05 -29.62
N LYS A 144 -10.86 -1.67 -30.63
CA LYS A 144 -10.76 -1.24 -32.03
C LYS A 144 -11.42 0.12 -32.26
N GLU A 145 -12.63 0.34 -31.73
CA GLU A 145 -13.34 1.62 -31.81
C GLU A 145 -12.53 2.76 -31.17
N LYS A 146 -11.86 2.48 -30.05
CA LYS A 146 -10.95 3.44 -29.38
C LYS A 146 -9.60 3.61 -30.08
N GLY A 147 -9.37 2.93 -31.21
CA GLY A 147 -8.13 3.03 -31.99
C GLY A 147 -6.92 2.35 -31.37
N ILE A 148 -7.14 1.43 -30.42
CA ILE A 148 -6.08 0.69 -29.69
C ILE A 148 -5.63 -0.56 -30.47
N LEU A 149 -6.52 -1.12 -31.28
CA LEU A 149 -6.24 -2.28 -32.13
C LEU A 149 -6.33 -1.90 -33.61
N ASP A 150 -5.38 -2.38 -34.40
CA ASP A 150 -5.34 -2.20 -35.86
C ASP A 150 -5.81 -3.46 -36.63
N ALA A 151 -6.36 -4.45 -35.92
CA ALA A 151 -6.80 -5.70 -36.53
C ALA A 151 -8.17 -5.56 -37.24
N GLU A 152 -8.28 -6.12 -38.45
CA GLU A 152 -9.53 -6.07 -39.23
C GLU A 152 -10.65 -6.93 -38.64
N LYS A 153 -10.33 -8.15 -38.21
CA LYS A 153 -11.31 -9.15 -37.75
C LYS A 153 -10.95 -9.66 -36.38
N PHE A 154 -11.98 -9.98 -35.59
CA PHE A 154 -11.82 -10.66 -34.32
C PHE A 154 -11.38 -12.11 -34.53
N ASP A 155 -10.27 -12.48 -33.91
CA ASP A 155 -9.81 -13.86 -33.74
C ASP A 155 -9.33 -14.08 -32.29
N PHE A 156 -9.91 -15.07 -31.62
CA PHE A 156 -9.56 -15.41 -30.24
C PHE A 156 -8.23 -16.17 -30.12
N ARG A 157 -7.68 -16.68 -31.23
CA ARG A 157 -6.35 -17.32 -31.28
C ARG A 157 -5.24 -16.33 -31.54
N ALA A 158 -5.56 -15.23 -32.22
CA ALA A 158 -4.60 -14.19 -32.56
C ALA A 158 -4.06 -13.50 -31.31
N GLU A 159 -2.78 -13.16 -31.36
CA GLU A 159 -2.14 -12.27 -30.41
C GLU A 159 -2.18 -10.85 -30.97
N TYR A 160 -2.49 -9.89 -30.11
CA TYR A 160 -2.55 -8.47 -30.44
C TYR A 160 -1.50 -7.72 -29.62
N THR A 161 -0.80 -6.79 -30.27
CA THR A 161 0.12 -5.86 -29.59
C THR A 161 -0.59 -4.55 -29.32
N ILE A 162 -0.64 -4.15 -28.05
CA ILE A 162 -1.17 -2.87 -27.60
C ILE A 162 0.00 -1.95 -27.24
N GLN A 163 0.15 -0.84 -27.97
CA GLN A 163 1.22 0.15 -27.76
C GLN A 163 0.80 1.17 -26.70
N LEU A 164 1.44 1.13 -25.54
CA LEU A 164 1.17 2.02 -24.40
C LEU A 164 1.90 3.36 -24.52
N ASP A 165 3.10 3.37 -25.11
CA ASP A 165 3.91 4.57 -25.30
C ASP A 165 3.40 5.53 -26.38
N SER A 166 2.45 5.07 -27.19
CA SER A 166 1.74 5.88 -28.18
C SER A 166 0.58 6.71 -27.61
N LEU A 167 0.23 6.50 -26.34
CA LEU A 167 -0.94 7.11 -25.69
C LEU A 167 -0.52 8.26 -24.77
N PRO A 168 -1.29 9.36 -24.71
CA PRO A 168 -1.11 10.35 -23.65
C PRO A 168 -1.42 9.70 -22.30
N LEU A 169 -0.62 9.96 -21.27
CA LEU A 169 -0.83 9.36 -19.95
C LEU A 169 -2.19 9.72 -19.35
N VAL A 170 -2.57 10.99 -19.48
CA VAL A 170 -3.82 11.56 -18.96
C VAL A 170 -4.53 12.36 -20.04
N ALA A 171 -5.85 12.47 -19.94
CA ALA A 171 -6.61 13.37 -20.80
C ALA A 171 -6.34 14.84 -20.44
N ALA A 172 -6.28 15.71 -21.46
CA ALA A 172 -5.94 17.13 -21.30
C ALA A 172 -6.96 17.95 -20.48
N ASN A 173 -8.21 17.49 -20.42
CA ASN A 173 -9.32 18.19 -19.74
C ASN A 173 -9.87 17.36 -18.57
N SER A 174 -9.01 16.62 -17.86
CA SER A 174 -9.43 15.80 -16.72
C SER A 174 -9.96 16.70 -15.58
N ILE A 175 -11.15 16.37 -15.08
CA ILE A 175 -11.78 17.03 -13.93
C ILE A 175 -11.57 16.16 -12.70
N TYR A 176 -11.19 16.79 -11.59
CA TYR A 176 -10.92 16.11 -10.32
C TYR A 176 -11.87 16.65 -9.24
N SER A 177 -12.32 15.75 -8.37
CA SER A 177 -13.14 16.07 -7.21
C SER A 177 -12.40 16.98 -6.22
N SER A 178 -13.16 17.71 -5.38
CA SER A 178 -12.57 18.43 -4.26
C SER A 178 -11.87 17.46 -3.30
N ILE A 179 -10.75 17.92 -2.75
CA ILE A 179 -9.97 17.22 -1.72
C ILE A 179 -10.24 17.78 -0.31
N ASP A 180 -11.18 18.72 -0.16
CA ASP A 180 -11.53 19.30 1.14
C ASP A 180 -11.99 18.23 2.13
N GLY A 181 -11.49 18.30 3.36
CA GLY A 181 -11.80 17.37 4.45
C GLY A 181 -11.24 15.96 4.26
N VAL A 182 -10.74 15.59 3.07
CA VAL A 182 -10.29 14.24 2.75
C VAL A 182 -9.10 13.84 3.61
N PHE A 183 -8.19 14.77 3.90
CA PHE A 183 -7.06 14.49 4.78
C PHE A 183 -7.52 14.06 6.17
N ASN A 184 -8.41 14.83 6.82
CA ASN A 184 -8.87 14.56 8.18
C ASN A 184 -9.57 13.20 8.26
N GLU A 185 -10.45 12.92 7.29
CA GLU A 185 -11.13 11.63 7.17
C GLU A 185 -10.15 10.45 7.03
N LEU A 186 -9.17 10.55 6.12
CA LEU A 186 -8.15 9.52 5.97
C LEU A 186 -7.24 9.40 7.19
N ALA A 187 -6.98 10.50 7.90
CA ALA A 187 -6.15 10.52 9.10
C ALA A 187 -6.83 9.81 10.27
N GLU A 188 -8.12 10.10 10.51
CA GLU A 188 -8.94 9.40 11.52
C GLU A 188 -8.99 7.90 11.26
N ILE A 189 -9.29 7.50 10.03
CA ILE A 189 -9.31 6.10 9.62
C ILE A 189 -7.94 5.46 9.83
N LYS A 190 -6.86 6.12 9.39
CA LYS A 190 -5.49 5.61 9.55
C LYS A 190 -5.12 5.40 11.02
N VAL A 191 -5.52 6.31 11.91
CA VAL A 191 -5.27 6.18 13.35
C VAL A 191 -6.00 4.95 13.88
N LEU A 192 -7.28 4.79 13.58
CA LEU A 192 -8.08 3.65 14.05
C LEU A 192 -7.58 2.32 13.46
N THR A 193 -7.31 2.25 12.16
CA THR A 193 -6.67 1.09 11.51
C THR A 193 -5.32 0.77 12.15
N SER A 194 -4.52 1.78 12.51
CA SER A 194 -3.24 1.52 13.20
C SER A 194 -3.43 0.95 14.60
N ILE A 195 -4.46 1.36 15.35
CA ILE A 195 -4.78 0.81 16.68
C ILE A 195 -5.25 -0.64 16.53
N ILE A 196 -6.21 -0.89 15.63
CA ILE A 196 -6.77 -2.23 15.39
C ILE A 196 -5.69 -3.18 14.87
N GLY A 197 -4.92 -2.77 13.86
CA GLY A 197 -3.82 -3.57 13.32
C GLY A 197 -2.73 -3.90 14.35
N ALA A 198 -2.51 -3.02 15.33
CA ALA A 198 -1.58 -3.29 16.43
C ALA A 198 -2.12 -4.36 17.41
N HIS A 199 -3.43 -4.44 17.63
CA HIS A 199 -4.04 -5.54 18.39
C HIS A 199 -3.98 -6.86 17.60
N LEU A 200 -4.32 -6.81 16.31
CA LEU A 200 -4.42 -8.00 15.47
C LEU A 200 -3.06 -8.59 15.07
N ARG A 201 -1.93 -8.05 15.52
CA ARG A 201 -0.60 -8.43 14.98
C ARG A 201 -0.31 -9.93 15.11
N LYS A 202 -0.68 -10.55 16.23
CA LYS A 202 -0.52 -11.99 16.51
C LYS A 202 -1.85 -12.74 16.61
N GLU A 203 -2.94 -12.04 16.36
CA GLU A 203 -4.29 -12.60 16.50
C GLU A 203 -4.87 -12.91 15.12
N SER A 204 -5.69 -13.96 15.08
CA SER A 204 -6.49 -14.36 13.94
C SER A 204 -7.85 -14.83 14.43
N ASP A 205 -8.88 -14.48 13.67
CA ASP A 205 -10.25 -14.98 13.78
C ASP A 205 -10.44 -16.34 13.10
N VAL A 206 -9.43 -16.84 12.39
CA VAL A 206 -9.48 -18.09 11.60
C VAL A 206 -8.55 -19.16 12.16
N PHE A 207 -7.35 -18.78 12.59
CA PHE A 207 -6.29 -19.71 13.00
C PHE A 207 -5.92 -19.54 14.47
N ILE A 208 -5.61 -20.65 15.13
CA ILE A 208 -5.07 -20.64 16.50
C ILE A 208 -3.58 -20.30 16.50
N GLU A 209 -3.05 -19.88 17.66
CA GLU A 209 -1.65 -19.44 17.83
C GLU A 209 -0.65 -20.49 17.33
N THR A 210 -0.85 -21.77 17.66
CA THR A 210 0.05 -22.85 17.23
C THR A 210 0.07 -23.04 15.71
N GLN A 211 -1.04 -22.78 15.01
CA GLN A 211 -1.06 -22.78 13.54
C GLN A 211 -0.31 -21.57 12.97
N LEU A 212 -0.46 -20.39 13.58
CA LEU A 212 0.23 -19.18 13.16
C LEU A 212 1.76 -19.31 13.32
N ASP A 213 2.21 -19.93 14.40
CA ASP A 213 3.62 -20.25 14.61
C ASP A 213 4.16 -21.18 13.53
N GLU A 214 3.41 -22.23 13.17
CA GLU A 214 3.78 -23.14 12.08
C GLU A 214 3.78 -22.44 10.72
N PHE A 215 2.79 -21.59 10.43
CA PHE A 215 2.78 -20.76 9.22
C PHE A 215 4.05 -19.90 9.13
N GLN A 216 4.43 -19.25 10.22
CA GLN A 216 5.64 -18.42 10.24
C GLN A 216 6.92 -19.24 9.95
N LYS A 217 7.04 -20.45 10.50
CA LYS A 217 8.17 -21.37 10.22
C LYS A 217 8.24 -21.78 8.74
N HIS A 218 7.10 -21.79 8.05
CA HIS A 218 6.96 -22.13 6.64
C HIS A 218 6.81 -20.90 5.72
N TYR A 219 7.17 -19.71 6.21
CA TYR A 219 7.12 -18.46 5.46
C TYR A 219 5.72 -18.09 4.96
N LEU A 220 4.68 -18.43 5.72
CA LEU A 220 3.31 -18.03 5.47
C LEU A 220 2.88 -16.98 6.49
N SER A 221 2.14 -15.97 6.02
CA SER A 221 1.46 -15.01 6.89
C SER A 221 0.14 -15.58 7.42
N LYS A 222 -0.47 -14.92 8.41
CA LYS A 222 -1.83 -15.24 8.89
C LYS A 222 -2.93 -15.17 7.82
N ASN A 223 -2.66 -14.46 6.72
CA ASN A 223 -3.54 -14.38 5.55
C ASN A 223 -3.12 -15.36 4.42
N ILE A 224 -2.26 -16.34 4.74
CA ILE A 224 -1.78 -17.38 3.82
C ILE A 224 -0.92 -16.84 2.65
N TYR A 225 -0.53 -15.57 2.69
CA TYR A 225 0.45 -15.04 1.74
C TYR A 225 1.85 -15.57 2.03
N ILE A 226 2.56 -15.93 0.96
CA ILE A 226 3.97 -16.31 0.99
C ILE A 226 4.82 -15.08 1.33
N ASN A 227 5.64 -15.21 2.36
CA ASN A 227 6.44 -14.13 2.94
C ASN A 227 7.87 -14.62 3.21
N PHE A 228 8.60 -15.00 2.15
CA PHE A 228 10.02 -15.32 2.28
C PHE A 228 10.81 -14.11 2.77
N PRO A 229 11.81 -14.31 3.65
CA PRO A 229 12.75 -13.26 3.94
C PRO A 229 13.48 -12.85 2.65
N THR A 230 13.76 -11.56 2.53
CA THR A 230 14.52 -11.02 1.41
C THR A 230 15.60 -10.06 1.89
N THR A 231 16.64 -9.89 1.09
CA THR A 231 17.70 -8.91 1.30
C THR A 231 18.08 -8.26 -0.03
N ASN A 232 18.90 -7.21 0.00
CA ASN A 232 19.42 -6.60 -1.21
C ASN A 232 20.40 -7.56 -1.89
N GLU A 233 20.36 -7.59 -3.22
CA GLU A 233 21.35 -8.34 -4.01
C GLU A 233 22.77 -7.83 -3.77
N TYR A 234 22.91 -6.55 -3.48
CA TYR A 234 24.17 -5.85 -3.29
C TYR A 234 24.50 -5.71 -1.80
N ILE A 235 25.77 -5.93 -1.46
CA ILE A 235 26.29 -5.75 -0.10
C ILE A 235 26.53 -4.26 0.16
N ASP A 236 27.18 -3.57 -0.78
CA ASP A 236 27.40 -2.12 -0.74
C ASP A 236 26.70 -1.43 -1.92
N ILE A 237 25.79 -0.50 -1.59
CA ILE A 237 25.06 0.29 -2.59
C ILE A 237 25.98 1.28 -3.28
N ASN A 238 26.99 1.83 -2.60
CA ASN A 238 27.92 2.79 -3.17
C ASN A 238 28.83 2.12 -4.21
N GLU A 239 29.29 0.90 -3.93
CA GLU A 239 30.03 0.10 -4.90
C GLU A 239 29.15 -0.24 -6.11
N ALA A 240 27.89 -0.64 -5.87
CA ALA A 240 26.92 -0.94 -6.92
C ALA A 240 26.54 0.28 -7.77
N LEU A 241 26.57 1.49 -7.21
CA LEU A 241 26.45 2.75 -7.94
C LEU A 241 27.71 3.02 -8.77
N ALA A 242 28.89 2.86 -8.18
CA ALA A 242 30.17 3.11 -8.84
C ALA A 242 30.41 2.18 -10.03
N ASN A 243 29.99 0.92 -9.94
CA ASN A 243 30.11 -0.06 -11.02
C ASN A 243 28.91 -0.08 -11.99
N GLY A 244 27.90 0.77 -11.76
CA GLY A 244 26.77 0.96 -12.67
C GLY A 244 25.72 -0.16 -12.66
N THR A 245 25.75 -1.08 -11.69
CA THR A 245 24.71 -2.12 -11.52
C THR A 245 23.42 -1.57 -10.88
N ILE A 246 23.55 -0.51 -10.09
CA ILE A 246 22.45 0.34 -9.61
C ILE A 246 22.57 1.72 -10.26
N GLU A 247 21.43 2.32 -10.57
CA GLU A 247 21.32 3.74 -10.90
C GLU A 247 20.41 4.47 -9.93
N SER A 248 20.50 5.80 -9.94
CA SER A 248 19.60 6.67 -9.18
C SER A 248 18.75 7.53 -10.10
N LYS A 249 17.55 7.87 -9.65
CA LYS A 249 16.64 8.81 -10.29
C LYS A 249 15.95 9.67 -9.23
N PHE A 250 15.47 10.84 -9.64
CA PHE A 250 14.54 11.61 -8.83
C PHE A 250 13.12 11.09 -9.05
N SER A 251 12.46 10.67 -7.96
CA SER A 251 11.02 10.41 -7.90
C SER A 251 10.35 11.59 -7.22
N TYR A 252 9.35 12.18 -7.87
CA TYR A 252 8.57 13.27 -7.29
C TYR A 252 7.44 12.70 -6.44
N LYS A 253 7.44 13.03 -5.15
CA LYS A 253 6.38 12.69 -4.21
C LYS A 253 5.35 13.80 -4.20
N ILE A 254 4.08 13.42 -4.31
CA ILE A 254 2.92 14.29 -4.23
C ILE A 254 2.08 13.83 -3.05
N ASP A 255 2.19 14.52 -1.92
CA ASP A 255 1.42 14.22 -0.72
C ASP A 255 0.30 15.24 -0.52
N ILE A 256 -0.78 14.81 0.11
CA ILE A 256 -1.91 15.65 0.48
C ILE A 256 -2.02 15.68 2.01
N GLY A 257 -1.98 16.89 2.55
CA GLY A 257 -2.06 17.21 3.97
C GLY A 257 -3.16 18.21 4.28
N SER A 258 -3.28 18.58 5.56
CA SER A 258 -4.03 19.75 6.01
C SER A 258 -3.10 20.93 6.30
N GLN A 259 -3.68 22.06 6.65
CA GLN A 259 -2.96 23.24 7.14
C GLN A 259 -2.22 23.02 8.48
N ASP A 260 -2.50 21.92 9.18
CA ASP A 260 -1.87 21.58 10.46
C ASP A 260 -0.92 20.37 10.38
N ILE A 261 -1.13 19.47 9.42
CA ILE A 261 -0.36 18.23 9.28
C ILE A 261 -0.07 17.98 7.80
N LEU A 262 1.21 18.05 7.43
CA LEU A 262 1.65 18.07 6.03
C LEU A 262 1.30 16.80 5.23
N ASN A 263 1.28 15.63 5.87
CA ASN A 263 0.87 14.37 5.26
C ASN A 263 0.62 13.30 6.33
N LEU A 264 0.00 12.20 5.92
CA LEU A 264 -0.30 11.07 6.80
C LEU A 264 0.96 10.37 7.32
N GLY A 265 2.13 10.60 6.73
CA GLY A 265 3.42 10.10 7.22
C GLY A 265 3.87 10.74 8.53
N LYS A 266 3.28 11.88 8.91
CA LYS A 266 3.56 12.56 10.19
C LYS A 266 2.92 11.86 11.39
N LEU A 267 1.93 10.99 11.16
CA LEU A 267 1.25 10.24 12.22
C LEU A 267 2.17 9.09 12.72
N PRO A 268 2.54 9.06 14.01
CA PRO A 268 3.28 7.94 14.58
C PRO A 268 2.45 6.65 14.56
N SER A 269 3.12 5.50 14.62
CA SER A 269 2.45 4.21 14.79
C SER A 269 1.69 4.15 16.12
N ALA A 270 0.65 3.32 16.18
CA ALA A 270 -0.19 3.23 17.36
C ALA A 270 0.58 2.91 18.65
N ASN A 271 1.50 1.93 18.61
CA ASN A 271 2.35 1.61 19.76
C ASN A 271 3.32 2.76 20.11
N LYS A 272 3.82 3.53 19.14
CA LYS A 272 4.69 4.70 19.42
C LYS A 272 3.91 5.80 20.13
N PHE A 273 2.67 6.05 19.71
CA PHE A 273 1.78 7.01 20.37
C PHE A 273 1.35 6.54 21.76
N LEU A 274 0.96 5.26 21.89
CA LEU A 274 0.61 4.61 23.17
C LEU A 274 1.73 4.82 24.20
N ASN A 275 2.97 4.47 23.82
CA ASN A 275 4.16 4.62 24.66
C ASN A 275 4.48 6.06 25.06
N ARG A 276 4.02 7.06 24.29
CA ARG A 276 4.26 8.48 24.57
C ARG A 276 3.21 9.05 25.51
N MET A 277 1.94 8.75 25.29
CA MET A 277 0.80 9.42 25.92
C MET A 277 0.15 8.64 27.06
N TYR A 278 0.41 7.33 27.17
CA TYR A 278 -0.29 6.46 28.11
C TYR A 278 0.68 5.62 28.96
N ARG A 279 0.13 5.01 30.01
CA ARG A 279 0.77 3.99 30.83
C ARG A 279 -0.19 2.82 30.98
N LEU A 280 0.33 1.60 30.78
CA LEU A 280 -0.35 0.38 31.21
C LEU A 280 0.20 0.01 32.58
N TYR A 281 -0.67 -0.48 33.45
CA TYR A 281 -0.29 -0.96 34.77
C TYR A 281 -1.15 -2.17 35.15
N ASP A 282 -0.57 -3.03 35.97
CA ASP A 282 -1.29 -4.15 36.57
C ASP A 282 -2.30 -3.65 37.61
N LYS A 283 -3.54 -4.13 37.54
CA LYS A 283 -4.63 -3.70 38.43
C LYS A 283 -4.42 -4.15 39.88
N GLU A 284 -3.75 -5.28 40.09
CA GLU A 284 -3.52 -5.87 41.41
C GLU A 284 -2.25 -5.31 42.05
N THR A 285 -1.14 -5.29 41.30
CA THR A 285 0.17 -4.88 41.85
C THR A 285 0.45 -3.38 41.69
N GLY A 286 -0.24 -2.71 40.76
CA GLY A 286 0.03 -1.31 40.41
C GLY A 286 1.32 -1.11 39.61
N GLU A 287 2.05 -2.19 39.25
CA GLU A 287 3.31 -2.12 38.53
C GLU A 287 3.13 -1.54 37.13
N ILE A 288 4.01 -0.62 36.73
CA ILE A 288 3.95 0.05 35.43
C ILE A 288 4.70 -0.77 34.38
N ILE A 289 4.02 -1.08 33.28
CA ILE A 289 4.65 -1.75 32.13
C ILE A 289 5.54 -0.75 31.38
N ILE A 290 6.83 -1.08 31.22
CA ILE A 290 7.85 -0.17 30.68
C ILE A 290 7.72 0.04 29.15
N LYS A 291 7.16 -0.93 28.44
CA LYS A 291 6.93 -0.88 26.98
C LYS A 291 5.54 -1.43 26.62
N PRO A 292 4.47 -0.70 26.93
CA PRO A 292 3.14 -1.12 26.56
C PRO A 292 2.99 -1.31 25.05
N SER A 293 2.21 -2.30 24.67
CA SER A 293 1.74 -2.52 23.31
C SER A 293 0.24 -2.74 23.33
N PHE A 294 -0.41 -2.49 22.19
CA PHE A 294 -1.84 -2.78 22.04
C PHE A 294 -2.19 -4.26 22.12
N GLU A 295 -1.23 -5.16 21.84
CA GLU A 295 -1.37 -6.60 22.12
C GLU A 295 -1.72 -6.87 23.61
N MET A 296 -1.25 -6.01 24.52
CA MET A 296 -1.49 -6.14 25.96
C MET A 296 -2.72 -5.37 26.45
N ALA A 297 -3.22 -4.39 25.67
CA ALA A 297 -4.18 -3.40 26.16
C ALA A 297 -5.55 -3.99 26.55
N PHE A 298 -5.87 -5.20 26.07
CA PHE A 298 -7.12 -5.90 26.37
C PHE A 298 -6.97 -7.06 27.37
N ASN A 299 -5.79 -7.24 27.98
CA ASN A 299 -5.62 -8.19 29.07
C ASN A 299 -6.45 -7.75 30.28
N GLU A 300 -7.25 -8.66 30.85
CA GLU A 300 -8.18 -8.38 31.95
C GLU A 300 -7.47 -7.80 33.19
N ASN A 301 -6.21 -8.17 33.42
CA ASN A 301 -5.42 -7.72 34.58
C ASN A 301 -4.73 -6.36 34.38
N LEU A 302 -4.78 -5.79 33.17
CA LEU A 302 -4.13 -4.52 32.87
C LEU A 302 -5.15 -3.38 32.76
N ALA A 303 -4.78 -2.22 33.28
CA ALA A 303 -5.52 -0.97 33.11
C ALA A 303 -4.66 0.07 32.41
N VAL A 304 -5.32 0.99 31.72
CA VAL A 304 -4.68 2.10 31.00
C VAL A 304 -5.01 3.41 31.71
N ARG A 305 -4.04 4.32 31.76
CA ARG A 305 -4.26 5.71 32.19
C ARG A 305 -3.37 6.67 31.41
N HIS A 306 -3.74 7.95 31.41
CA HIS A 306 -2.89 8.99 30.84
C HIS A 306 -1.52 9.04 31.54
N ARG A 307 -0.48 9.27 30.75
CA ARG A 307 0.83 9.60 31.28
C ARG A 307 0.84 11.07 31.71
N LEU A 308 1.36 11.33 32.91
CA LEU A 308 1.73 12.69 33.31
C LEU A 308 2.88 13.16 32.41
N LEU A 309 2.56 14.08 31.50
CA LEU A 309 3.54 14.69 30.62
C LEU A 309 4.32 15.76 31.39
N SER A 310 5.63 15.83 31.15
CA SER A 310 6.46 16.89 31.74
C SER A 310 6.07 18.25 31.15
N SER A 311 6.30 19.34 31.88
CA SER A 311 6.09 20.72 31.37
C SER A 311 6.89 21.04 30.11
N ARG A 312 7.93 20.26 29.79
CA ARG A 312 8.74 20.40 28.57
C ARG A 312 8.11 19.70 27.36
N THR A 313 7.13 18.83 27.55
CA THR A 313 6.51 18.07 26.48
C THR A 313 5.46 18.94 25.79
N LYS A 314 5.77 19.40 24.57
CA LYS A 314 4.81 20.14 23.75
C LYS A 314 3.84 19.18 23.07
N THR A 315 2.54 19.44 23.22
CA THR A 315 1.47 18.82 22.43
C THR A 315 1.49 19.43 21.03
N SER A 316 1.44 18.58 20.02
CA SER A 316 1.40 18.99 18.62
C SER A 316 0.02 18.74 18.00
N LYS A 317 -0.24 19.29 16.81
CA LYS A 317 -1.49 19.02 16.08
C LYS A 317 -1.74 17.55 15.76
N VAL A 318 -0.67 16.78 15.57
CA VAL A 318 -0.75 15.32 15.47
C VAL A 318 -1.28 14.71 16.77
N ASP A 319 -0.85 15.23 17.92
CA ASP A 319 -1.29 14.74 19.22
C ASP A 319 -2.76 15.14 19.49
N GLU A 320 -3.16 16.35 19.09
CA GLU A 320 -4.56 16.83 19.17
C GLU A 320 -5.51 15.99 18.32
N LEU A 321 -5.08 15.54 17.15
CA LEU A 321 -5.86 14.63 16.30
C LEU A 321 -5.95 13.21 16.89
N MET A 322 -4.82 12.65 17.33
CA MET A 322 -4.76 11.24 17.72
C MET A 322 -5.33 10.96 19.09
N LYS A 323 -5.10 11.85 20.07
CA LYS A 323 -5.47 11.62 21.48
C LYS A 323 -6.97 11.31 21.65
N PRO A 324 -7.91 12.10 21.10
CA PRO A 324 -9.34 11.83 21.27
C PRO A 324 -9.77 10.44 20.75
N ILE A 325 -9.20 9.99 19.63
CA ILE A 325 -9.48 8.66 19.05
C ILE A 325 -8.96 7.56 19.96
N PHE A 326 -7.75 7.74 20.51
CA PHE A 326 -7.17 6.79 21.46
C PHE A 326 -7.97 6.72 22.75
N ASP A 327 -8.38 7.86 23.30
CA ASP A 327 -9.12 7.92 24.56
C ASP A 327 -10.48 7.25 24.44
N ASP A 328 -11.17 7.47 23.32
CA ASP A 328 -12.45 6.83 23.02
C ASP A 328 -12.29 5.32 22.81
N PHE A 329 -11.26 4.91 22.05
CA PHE A 329 -10.98 3.48 21.84
C PHE A 329 -10.62 2.75 23.14
N LEU A 330 -9.80 3.39 23.99
CA LEU A 330 -9.34 2.82 25.25
C LEU A 330 -10.38 2.94 26.38
N GLY A 331 -11.49 3.64 26.16
CA GLY A 331 -12.53 3.87 27.16
C GLY A 331 -12.13 4.84 28.27
N LEU A 332 -11.18 5.74 28.01
CA LEU A 332 -10.75 6.78 28.95
C LEU A 332 -11.64 8.03 28.89
N GLU A 333 -12.16 8.35 27.72
CA GLU A 333 -13.12 9.44 27.48
C GLU A 333 -14.21 8.93 26.52
N GLN A 334 -15.49 9.24 26.77
CA GLN A 334 -16.59 8.84 25.89
C GLN A 334 -16.96 10.01 24.98
N ASN A 335 -16.15 10.24 23.95
CA ASN A 335 -16.36 11.34 23.00
C ASN A 335 -17.04 10.87 21.70
N GLY A 336 -17.18 9.56 21.49
CA GLY A 336 -17.97 8.96 20.41
C GLY A 336 -17.31 9.01 19.03
N ILE A 337 -16.06 9.48 18.92
CA ILE A 337 -15.33 9.60 17.66
C ILE A 337 -15.13 8.23 17.01
N VAL A 338 -14.70 7.22 17.78
CA VAL A 338 -14.49 5.85 17.26
C VAL A 338 -15.80 5.25 16.81
N GLY A 339 -16.87 5.41 17.60
CA GLY A 339 -18.21 4.97 17.21
C GLY A 339 -18.68 5.63 15.89
N GLY A 340 -18.44 6.94 15.73
CA GLY A 340 -18.74 7.67 14.50
C GLY A 340 -17.98 7.15 13.28
N ILE A 341 -16.67 6.92 13.41
CA ILE A 341 -15.84 6.36 12.34
C ILE A 341 -16.31 4.94 11.97
N LEU A 342 -16.55 4.08 12.95
CA LEU A 342 -16.99 2.70 12.73
C LEU A 342 -18.36 2.63 12.05
N LYS A 343 -19.33 3.43 12.51
CA LYS A 343 -20.64 3.53 11.89
C LYS A 343 -20.55 3.97 10.43
N LYS A 344 -19.69 4.94 10.13
CA LYS A 344 -19.49 5.46 8.77
C LYS A 344 -19.00 4.39 7.79
N VAL A 345 -18.18 3.45 8.25
CA VAL A 345 -17.70 2.31 7.43
C VAL A 345 -18.56 1.05 7.59
N GLY A 346 -19.67 1.12 8.32
CA GLY A 346 -20.58 -0.01 8.57
C GLY A 346 -19.98 -1.10 9.46
N ALA A 347 -19.07 -0.76 10.36
CA ALA A 347 -18.43 -1.65 11.34
C ALA A 347 -19.09 -1.58 12.73
N ASP A 348 -20.43 -1.53 12.76
CA ASP A 348 -21.23 -1.31 13.98
C ASP A 348 -21.01 -2.38 15.06
N SER A 349 -20.67 -3.62 14.68
CA SER A 349 -20.40 -4.70 15.63
C SER A 349 -19.24 -4.35 16.57
N LEU A 350 -18.14 -3.81 16.04
CA LEU A 350 -17.02 -3.39 16.89
C LEU A 350 -17.40 -2.22 17.79
N ALA A 351 -18.20 -1.28 17.29
CA ALA A 351 -18.66 -0.14 18.09
C ALA A 351 -19.48 -0.62 19.30
N GLN A 352 -20.40 -1.58 19.10
CA GLN A 352 -21.18 -2.18 20.17
C GLN A 352 -20.30 -2.91 21.19
N LEU A 353 -19.32 -3.70 20.73
CA LEU A 353 -18.43 -4.42 21.65
C LEU A 353 -17.54 -3.49 22.46
N LEU A 354 -17.04 -2.39 21.88
CA LEU A 354 -16.30 -1.40 22.64
C LEU A 354 -17.18 -0.75 23.72
N GLN A 355 -18.44 -0.44 23.40
CA GLN A 355 -19.40 0.10 24.38
C GLN A 355 -19.72 -0.92 25.49
N ASP A 356 -20.03 -2.16 25.12
CA ASP A 356 -20.31 -3.24 26.06
C ASP A 356 -19.14 -3.42 27.04
N LYS A 357 -17.91 -3.42 26.53
CA LYS A 357 -16.69 -3.53 27.36
C LYS A 357 -16.56 -2.37 28.35
N GLN A 358 -16.86 -1.15 27.92
CA GLN A 358 -16.83 0.03 28.79
C GLN A 358 -17.89 -0.04 29.89
N THR A 359 -19.03 -0.68 29.64
CA THR A 359 -20.07 -0.93 30.67
C THR A 359 -19.75 -2.10 31.61
N GLY A 360 -18.56 -2.70 31.50
CA GLY A 360 -18.11 -3.82 32.33
C GLY A 360 -18.65 -5.18 31.89
N LYS A 361 -19.28 -5.27 30.72
CA LYS A 361 -19.71 -6.56 30.17
C LYS A 361 -18.48 -7.36 29.72
N GLN A 362 -18.44 -8.63 30.11
CA GLN A 362 -17.38 -9.54 29.66
C GLN A 362 -17.61 -9.89 28.18
N ILE A 363 -16.54 -9.78 27.39
CA ILE A 363 -16.55 -10.06 25.95
C ILE A 363 -15.48 -11.11 25.70
N SER A 364 -15.82 -12.15 24.94
CA SER A 364 -14.85 -13.19 24.62
C SER A 364 -13.75 -12.63 23.72
N LYS A 365 -12.55 -13.22 23.84
CA LYS A 365 -11.42 -12.83 23.02
C LYS A 365 -11.74 -13.04 21.53
N GLU A 366 -12.38 -14.15 21.19
CA GLU A 366 -12.71 -14.53 19.81
C GLU A 366 -13.70 -13.54 19.17
N GLU A 367 -14.73 -13.13 19.92
CA GLU A 367 -15.73 -12.17 19.45
C GLU A 367 -15.08 -10.81 19.16
N MET A 368 -14.21 -10.35 20.07
CA MET A 368 -13.45 -9.12 19.88
C MET A 368 -12.50 -9.20 18.68
N VAL A 369 -11.73 -10.27 18.54
CA VAL A 369 -10.80 -10.46 17.40
C VAL A 369 -11.55 -10.48 16.08
N THR A 370 -12.70 -11.16 16.01
CA THR A 370 -13.55 -11.21 14.80
C THR A 370 -14.06 -9.82 14.40
N ALA A 371 -14.55 -9.05 15.38
CA ALA A 371 -15.05 -7.70 15.13
C ALA A 371 -13.93 -6.73 14.73
N LEU A 372 -12.75 -6.82 15.36
CA LEU A 372 -11.56 -6.06 15.00
C LEU A 372 -11.11 -6.39 13.57
N THR A 373 -11.02 -7.67 13.19
CA THR A 373 -10.64 -8.08 11.83
C THR A 373 -11.61 -7.52 10.79
N THR A 374 -12.92 -7.66 11.04
CA THR A 374 -13.97 -7.16 10.14
C THR A 374 -13.90 -5.65 9.99
N ALA A 375 -13.76 -4.91 11.10
CA ALA A 375 -13.65 -3.46 11.09
C ALA A 375 -12.38 -2.99 10.37
N ASN A 376 -11.24 -3.65 10.58
CA ASN A 376 -9.99 -3.33 9.91
C ASN A 376 -10.13 -3.43 8.39
N HIS A 377 -10.76 -4.51 7.90
CA HIS A 377 -11.00 -4.69 6.47
C HIS A 377 -11.88 -3.58 5.88
N LYS A 378 -12.99 -3.26 6.55
CA LYS A 378 -13.92 -2.19 6.13
C LYS A 378 -13.26 -0.81 6.11
N LEU A 379 -12.44 -0.50 7.13
CA LEU A 379 -11.67 0.75 7.18
C LEU A 379 -10.65 0.85 6.04
N GLU A 380 -9.91 -0.23 5.77
CA GLU A 380 -8.94 -0.28 4.67
C GLU A 380 -9.61 -0.15 3.29
N GLU A 381 -10.73 -0.83 3.08
CA GLU A 381 -11.51 -0.73 1.84
C GLU A 381 -12.06 0.68 1.64
N TYR A 382 -12.65 1.26 2.67
CA TYR A 382 -13.18 2.63 2.62
C TYR A 382 -12.07 3.66 2.33
N ALA A 383 -10.91 3.53 2.97
CA ALA A 383 -9.76 4.37 2.67
C ALA A 383 -9.26 4.19 1.23
N GLU A 384 -9.18 2.95 0.74
CA GLU A 384 -8.75 2.67 -0.64
C GLU A 384 -9.71 3.28 -1.66
N ASN A 385 -11.02 3.26 -1.42
CA ASN A 385 -12.00 3.91 -2.29
C ASN A 385 -11.75 5.43 -2.36
N ILE A 386 -11.50 6.09 -1.23
CA ILE A 386 -11.13 7.51 -1.23
C ILE A 386 -9.86 7.75 -2.05
N TYR A 387 -8.83 6.90 -1.89
CA TYR A 387 -7.61 7.03 -2.67
C TYR A 387 -7.87 6.87 -4.17
N GLN A 388 -8.59 5.83 -4.59
CA GLN A 388 -8.85 5.57 -6.00
C GLN A 388 -9.74 6.64 -6.64
N ASP A 389 -10.70 7.19 -5.89
CA ASP A 389 -11.67 8.14 -6.44
C ASP A 389 -11.17 9.59 -6.43
N LYS A 390 -10.44 10.00 -5.38
CA LYS A 390 -10.11 11.41 -5.14
C LYS A 390 -8.62 11.74 -5.22
N ILE A 391 -7.75 10.85 -4.73
CA ILE A 391 -6.34 11.20 -4.47
C ILE A 391 -5.41 10.69 -5.57
N SER A 392 -5.39 9.38 -5.82
CA SER A 392 -4.47 8.73 -6.75
C SER A 392 -4.59 9.25 -8.19
N PRO A 393 -5.79 9.52 -8.74
CA PRO A 393 -5.92 10.13 -10.07
C PRO A 393 -5.31 11.54 -10.14
N LEU A 394 -5.50 12.34 -9.10
CA LEU A 394 -4.95 13.70 -9.00
C LEU A 394 -3.43 13.67 -8.89
N VAL A 395 -2.90 12.83 -7.99
CA VAL A 395 -1.46 12.58 -7.83
C VAL A 395 -0.83 12.13 -9.13
N PHE A 396 -1.49 11.20 -9.85
CA PHE A 396 -1.02 10.72 -11.13
C PHE A 396 -0.97 11.82 -12.19
N TYR A 397 -1.99 12.67 -12.25
CA TYR A 397 -2.02 13.83 -13.15
C TYR A 397 -0.91 14.82 -12.85
N ILE A 398 -0.76 15.23 -11.59
CA ILE A 398 0.27 16.20 -11.18
C ILE A 398 1.65 15.64 -11.50
N GLY A 399 1.94 14.41 -11.12
CA GLY A 399 3.25 13.81 -11.39
C GLY A 399 3.51 13.52 -12.87
N SER A 400 2.47 13.33 -13.70
CA SER A 400 2.62 13.11 -15.14
C SER A 400 2.75 14.41 -15.96
N THR A 401 2.11 15.49 -15.50
CA THR A 401 2.06 16.77 -16.24
C THR A 401 3.00 17.82 -15.67
N GLY A 402 3.42 17.67 -14.40
CA GLY A 402 4.12 18.71 -13.65
C GLY A 402 3.25 19.91 -13.27
N LEU A 403 1.93 19.83 -13.48
CA LEU A 403 0.99 20.93 -13.31
C LEU A 403 -0.15 20.54 -12.37
N LEU A 404 -0.66 21.52 -11.62
CA LEU A 404 -1.97 21.37 -10.98
C LEU A 404 -3.08 21.39 -12.05
N PRO A 405 -4.19 20.67 -11.83
CA PRO A 405 -5.37 20.81 -12.68
C PRO A 405 -5.84 22.26 -12.71
N LYS A 406 -6.30 22.73 -13.88
CA LYS A 406 -6.66 24.15 -14.08
C LYS A 406 -7.70 24.67 -13.09
N GLN A 407 -8.62 23.81 -12.64
CA GLN A 407 -9.63 24.16 -11.64
C GLN A 407 -9.07 24.40 -10.22
N MET A 408 -7.84 23.94 -9.94
CA MET A 408 -7.14 24.16 -8.67
C MET A 408 -6.22 25.37 -8.83
N GLU A 409 -6.80 26.57 -8.91
CA GLU A 409 -6.06 27.83 -8.97
C GLU A 409 -5.38 28.08 -7.60
N ALA A 410 -4.13 27.64 -7.45
CA ALA A 410 -3.35 27.81 -6.23
C ALA A 410 -1.98 28.40 -6.52
N LYS A 411 -1.54 29.33 -5.65
CA LYS A 411 -0.20 29.90 -5.70
C LYS A 411 0.80 28.95 -5.06
N ALA A 412 1.90 28.69 -5.76
CA ALA A 412 3.04 27.95 -5.22
C ALA A 412 3.67 28.71 -4.04
N MET A 413 4.08 27.98 -3.02
CA MET A 413 4.80 28.47 -1.85
C MET A 413 6.05 27.62 -1.58
N THR A 414 7.08 28.23 -1.01
CA THR A 414 8.23 27.50 -0.44
C THR A 414 7.89 26.91 0.93
N SER A 415 8.76 26.04 1.47
CA SER A 415 8.59 25.54 2.84
C SER A 415 8.59 26.66 3.88
N ASP A 416 9.39 27.71 3.67
CA ASP A 416 9.50 28.84 4.61
C ASP A 416 8.23 29.69 4.60
N GLU A 417 7.68 29.97 3.42
CA GLU A 417 6.40 30.65 3.27
C GLU A 417 5.25 29.83 3.86
N ALA A 418 5.24 28.52 3.62
CA ALA A 418 4.27 27.60 4.19
C ALA A 418 4.38 27.53 5.73
N ALA A 419 5.59 27.45 6.28
CA ALA A 419 5.84 27.43 7.73
C ALA A 419 5.45 28.76 8.39
N ALA A 420 5.70 29.90 7.74
CA ALA A 420 5.31 31.21 8.24
C ALA A 420 3.79 31.37 8.29
N LYS A 421 3.09 30.86 7.28
CA LYS A 421 1.62 30.91 7.21
C LYS A 421 0.94 29.86 8.12
N TYR A 422 1.54 28.68 8.23
CA TYR A 422 1.02 27.54 8.95
C TYR A 422 2.09 26.97 9.90
N PRO A 423 2.25 27.57 11.10
CA PRO A 423 3.39 27.30 11.99
C PRO A 423 3.42 25.89 12.60
N ASN A 424 2.33 25.12 12.45
CA ASN A 424 2.24 23.75 12.96
C ASN A 424 2.85 22.70 12.00
N LEU A 425 3.10 23.08 10.74
CA LEU A 425 3.66 22.18 9.74
C LEU A 425 5.10 21.79 10.09
N LYS A 426 5.42 20.50 9.87
CA LYS A 426 6.75 19.94 10.10
C LYS A 426 7.31 19.33 8.83
N PHE A 427 8.40 19.91 8.34
CA PHE A 427 9.09 19.49 7.13
C PHE A 427 10.31 18.63 7.45
N SER A 428 10.44 17.52 6.73
CA SER A 428 11.65 16.71 6.65
C SER A 428 12.62 17.31 5.63
N LYS A 429 13.84 16.76 5.54
CA LYS A 429 14.89 17.28 4.64
C LYS A 429 14.41 17.39 3.19
N ASP A 430 13.84 16.32 2.64
CA ASP A 430 13.38 16.32 1.25
C ASP A 430 12.20 17.30 1.03
N GLU A 431 11.31 17.43 2.02
CA GLU A 431 10.16 18.35 1.94
C GLU A 431 10.58 19.82 2.06
N GLN A 432 11.70 20.16 2.70
CA GLN A 432 12.18 21.55 2.77
C GLN A 432 12.55 22.11 1.39
N GLU A 433 12.94 21.25 0.46
CA GLU A 433 13.21 21.62 -0.94
C GLU A 433 11.95 21.53 -1.83
N GLY A 434 10.79 21.28 -1.22
CA GLY A 434 9.52 21.09 -1.90
C GLY A 434 8.80 22.38 -2.30
N THR A 435 7.77 22.21 -3.12
CA THR A 435 6.79 23.24 -3.48
C THR A 435 5.41 22.88 -2.91
N PHE A 436 4.73 23.87 -2.34
CA PHE A 436 3.48 23.67 -1.62
C PHE A 436 2.35 24.50 -2.23
N PHE A 437 1.15 23.93 -2.28
CA PHE A 437 -0.04 24.59 -2.81
C PHE A 437 -1.18 24.44 -1.83
N VAL A 438 -1.80 25.57 -1.45
CA VAL A 438 -3.02 25.56 -0.63
C VAL A 438 -4.21 25.44 -1.56
N VAL A 439 -4.99 24.38 -1.40
CA VAL A 439 -6.23 24.13 -2.15
C VAL A 439 -7.33 23.86 -1.14
N GLY A 440 -8.19 24.86 -0.93
CA GLY A 440 -9.23 24.82 0.11
C GLY A 440 -8.64 24.64 1.51
N ASP A 441 -9.05 23.60 2.22
CA ASP A 441 -8.52 23.27 3.57
C ASP A 441 -7.23 22.41 3.54
N SER A 442 -6.80 22.02 2.34
CA SER A 442 -5.74 21.05 2.11
C SER A 442 -4.46 21.68 1.58
N ILE A 443 -3.34 20.99 1.80
CA ILE A 443 -2.04 21.33 1.23
C ILE A 443 -1.57 20.19 0.34
N ILE A 444 -1.34 20.48 -0.94
CA ILE A 444 -0.61 19.59 -1.85
C ILE A 444 0.88 19.92 -1.72
N SER A 445 1.68 18.91 -1.39
CA SER A 445 3.13 19.00 -1.24
C SER A 445 3.79 18.24 -2.39
N ILE A 446 4.68 18.89 -3.13
CA ILE A 446 5.45 18.27 -4.21
C ILE A 446 6.93 18.40 -3.89
N TYR A 447 7.63 17.27 -3.76
CA TYR A 447 9.06 17.27 -3.42
C TYR A 447 9.79 16.10 -4.07
N ALA A 448 11.07 16.28 -4.39
CA ALA A 448 11.89 15.25 -5.01
C ALA A 448 12.52 14.34 -3.97
N LYS A 449 12.64 13.05 -4.29
CA LYS A 449 13.40 12.09 -3.51
C LYS A 449 14.28 11.25 -4.43
N THR A 450 15.54 11.06 -4.03
CA THR A 450 16.44 10.13 -4.73
C THR A 450 16.00 8.71 -4.47
N GLU A 451 15.71 7.98 -5.55
CA GLU A 451 15.42 6.55 -5.53
C GLU A 451 16.44 5.78 -6.35
N TYR A 452 16.67 4.53 -5.97
CA TYR A 452 17.67 3.66 -6.57
C TYR A 452 17.01 2.46 -7.24
N TYR A 453 17.51 2.07 -8.41
CA TYR A 453 17.01 0.90 -9.13
C TYR A 453 18.12 0.09 -9.76
N SER A 454 17.91 -1.23 -9.84
CA SER A 454 18.82 -2.13 -10.54
C SER A 454 18.62 -2.05 -12.04
N LYS A 455 19.70 -1.91 -12.80
CA LYS A 455 19.66 -2.04 -14.25
C LYS A 455 19.36 -3.48 -14.66
N LEU A 456 18.65 -3.63 -15.78
CA LEU A 456 18.73 -4.87 -16.56
C LEU A 456 20.15 -4.93 -17.13
N ILE A 457 21.02 -5.67 -16.44
CA ILE A 457 22.24 -6.15 -17.09
C ILE A 457 21.73 -7.12 -18.15
N SER A 458 22.03 -6.86 -19.42
CA SER A 458 21.80 -7.81 -20.50
C SER A 458 22.56 -9.09 -20.15
N VAL A 459 21.88 -10.04 -19.53
CA VAL A 459 22.44 -11.36 -19.26
C VAL A 459 22.54 -12.00 -20.64
N GLY A 460 23.77 -12.11 -21.14
CA GLY A 460 24.06 -12.98 -22.27
C GLY A 460 23.43 -14.33 -21.97
N VAL A 461 22.70 -14.87 -22.93
CA VAL A 461 22.02 -16.16 -22.85
C VAL A 461 23.07 -17.22 -22.55
N ASP A 462 23.25 -17.57 -21.28
CA ASP A 462 23.88 -18.82 -20.90
C ASP A 462 22.81 -19.90 -20.96
N LYS A 463 23.09 -20.88 -21.83
CA LYS A 463 22.23 -21.95 -22.33
C LYS A 463 21.75 -22.92 -21.26
#